data_AF-A0A851JYV6-F1
#
_entry.id   AF-A0A851JYV6-F1
#
_cell.length_a   1.000
_cell.length_b   1.000
_cell.length_c   1.000
_cell.angle_alpha   90.00
_cell.angle_beta   90.00
_cell.angle_gamma   90.00
#
_symmetry.space_group_name_H-M   'P 1'
#
loop_
_entity.id
_entity.type
_entity.pdbx_description
1 polymer ?
#
loop_
_entity_poly.entity_id
_entity_poly.type
_entity_poly.pdbx_seq_one_letter_code
_entity_poly.pdbx_strand_id
1 'polypeptide(L)' 'VTATDADDGLYGQVKYTLKKITEKASNIFHLDSETGAISLLRSLDFEESDAYELEVQSRDGGGLFDTAKIT' A
#
# COMPACT_ATOMS: atom_id res chain seq x y z
N VAL A 1 -5.60 2.51 4.52
CA VAL A 1 -6.14 2.91 3.20
C VAL A 1 -7.24 1.92 2.88
N THR A 2 -8.43 2.40 2.53
CA THR A 2 -9.57 1.54 2.19
C THR A 2 -10.14 2.09 0.89
N ALA A 3 -9.99 1.35 -0.20
CA ALA A 3 -10.71 1.60 -1.44
C ALA A 3 -11.98 0.75 -1.42
N THR A 4 -13.13 1.33 -1.77
CA THR A 4 -14.42 0.63 -1.80
C THR A 4 -14.93 0.70 -3.23
N ASP A 5 -15.00 -0.45 -3.90
CA ASP A 5 -15.65 -0.58 -5.21
C ASP A 5 -17.08 -1.08 -4.99
N ALA A 6 -18.03 -0.57 -5.78
CA ALA A 6 -19.46 -0.83 -5.61
C ALA A 6 -19.92 -2.12 -6.31
N ASP A 7 -19.04 -2.78 -7.07
CA ASP A 7 -19.37 -3.98 -7.84
C ASP A 7 -19.14 -5.27 -7.03
N ASP A 8 -20.09 -6.21 -7.17
CA ASP A 8 -20.06 -7.51 -6.47
C ASP A 8 -19.20 -8.54 -7.25
N GLY A 9 -18.47 -9.40 -6.55
CA GLY A 9 -17.67 -10.48 -7.16
C GLY A 9 -16.24 -10.09 -7.56
N LEU A 10 -15.74 -10.62 -8.69
CA LEU A 10 -14.34 -10.51 -9.12
C LEU A 10 -13.86 -9.06 -9.33
N TYR A 11 -14.79 -8.13 -9.58
CA TYR A 11 -14.52 -6.71 -9.80
C TYR A 11 -14.45 -5.90 -8.49
N GLY A 12 -15.03 -6.41 -7.39
CA GLY A 12 -14.88 -5.84 -6.05
C GLY A 12 -13.60 -6.25 -5.32
N GLN A 13 -12.84 -7.24 -5.85
CA GLN A 13 -11.54 -7.64 -5.28
C GLN A 13 -10.42 -6.72 -5.74
N VAL A 14 -10.12 -5.73 -4.91
CA VAL A 14 -9.00 -4.82 -5.10
C VAL A 14 -7.72 -5.45 -4.55
N LYS A 15 -6.67 -5.50 -5.37
CA LYS A 15 -5.32 -5.85 -4.95
C LYS A 15 -4.48 -4.61 -4.73
N TYR A 16 -3.70 -4.60 -3.65
CA TYR A 16 -2.85 -3.49 -3.27
C TYR A 16 -1.38 -3.83 -3.54
N THR A 17 -0.63 -2.87 -4.09
CA THR A 17 0.80 -3.02 -4.39
C THR A 17 1.58 -1.76 -4.03
N LEU A 18 2.83 -1.92 -3.60
CA LEU A 18 3.74 -0.79 -3.36
C LEU A 18 4.40 -0.40 -4.68
N LYS A 19 4.02 0.77 -5.20
CA LYS A 19 4.42 1.26 -6.52
C LYS A 19 5.68 2.11 -6.45
N LYS A 20 5.83 2.87 -5.35
CA LYS A 20 7.04 3.63 -5.03
C LYS A 20 7.36 3.46 -3.55
N ILE A 21 8.54 2.95 -3.26
CA ILE A 21 9.05 2.77 -1.91
C ILE A 21 10.57 2.92 -1.97
N THR A 22 11.17 3.58 -0.98
CA THR A 22 12.63 3.62 -0.85
C THR A 22 13.14 2.27 -0.36
N GLU A 23 14.38 1.88 -0.68
CA GLU A 23 14.96 0.62 -0.20
C GLU A 23 15.00 0.53 1.34
N LYS A 24 15.11 1.66 2.02
CA LYS A 24 14.99 1.72 3.49
C LYS A 24 13.56 1.38 3.92
N ALA A 25 12.57 2.03 3.34
CA ALA A 25 11.17 1.81 3.65
C ALA A 25 10.69 0.39 3.30
N SER A 26 11.23 -0.25 2.24
CA SER A 26 10.84 -1.62 1.87
C SER A 26 11.23 -2.68 2.89
N ASN A 27 12.22 -2.38 3.74
CA ASN A 27 12.63 -3.25 4.84
C ASN A 27 11.90 -2.91 6.16
N ILE A 28 11.05 -1.89 6.16
CA ILE A 28 10.36 -1.36 7.34
C ILE A 28 8.85 -1.58 7.23
N PHE A 29 8.28 -1.38 6.04
CA PHE A 29 6.84 -1.47 5.82
C PHE A 29 6.48 -2.72 5.04
N HIS A 30 5.43 -3.39 5.48
CA HIS A 30 4.79 -4.48 4.77
C HIS A 30 3.37 -4.06 4.39
N LEU A 31 3.01 -4.27 3.12
CA LEU A 31 1.66 -4.07 2.61
C LEU A 31 1.01 -5.43 2.35
N ASP A 32 -0.10 -5.68 3.03
CA ASP A 32 -0.95 -6.82 2.72
C ASP A 32 -1.70 -6.56 1.41
N SER A 33 -1.44 -7.39 0.40
CA SER A 33 -1.98 -7.18 -0.95
C SER A 33 -3.49 -7.40 -1.07
N GLU A 34 -4.13 -8.04 -0.09
CA GLU A 34 -5.57 -8.36 -0.15
C GLU A 34 -6.40 -7.31 0.60
N THR A 35 -5.90 -6.84 1.73
CA THR A 35 -6.61 -5.92 2.62
C THR A 35 -6.15 -4.47 2.47
N GLY A 36 -4.96 -4.24 1.92
CA GLY A 36 -4.34 -2.92 1.88
C GLY A 36 -3.79 -2.45 3.24
N ALA A 37 -3.72 -3.35 4.22
CA ALA A 37 -3.17 -3.06 5.54
C ALA A 37 -1.66 -2.85 5.46
N ILE A 38 -1.18 -1.75 6.04
CA ILE A 38 0.25 -1.47 6.17
C ILE A 38 0.66 -1.76 7.61
N SER A 39 1.70 -2.58 7.75
CA SER A 39 2.27 -2.97 9.04
C SER A 39 3.78 -2.72 9.05
N LEU A 40 4.34 -2.64 10.25
CA LEU A 40 5.78 -2.46 10.45
C LEU A 40 6.45 -3.82 10.61
N LEU A 41 7.50 -4.08 9.82
CA LEU A 41 8.39 -5.23 9.95
C LEU A 41 9.44 -5.01 11.04
N ARG A 42 9.81 -3.74 11.29
CA ARG A 42 10.74 -3.33 12.34
C ARG A 42 10.30 -2.00 12.95
N SER A 43 10.79 -1.72 14.16
CA SER A 43 10.55 -0.45 14.84
C SER A 43 11.11 0.73 14.04
N LEU A 44 10.38 1.85 14.08
CA LEU A 44 10.82 3.11 13.50
C LEU A 44 11.78 3.79 14.48
N ASP A 45 12.86 4.36 13.93
CA ASP A 45 13.81 5.17 14.66
C ASP A 45 13.92 6.54 13.98
N PHE A 46 13.61 7.60 14.74
CA PHE A 46 13.62 8.97 14.25
C PHE A 46 15.03 9.44 13.86
N GLU A 47 16.07 8.87 14.48
CA GLU A 47 17.46 9.18 14.12
C GLU A 47 17.87 8.54 12.77
N GLU A 48 17.18 7.47 12.34
CA GLU A 48 17.44 6.78 11.06
C GLU A 48 16.70 7.46 9.89
N SER A 49 15.47 7.93 10.11
CA SER A 49 14.71 8.82 9.21
C SER A 49 13.55 9.50 9.94
N ASP A 50 13.31 10.76 9.60
CA ASP A 50 12.23 11.59 10.12
C ASP A 50 10.93 11.48 9.32
N ALA A 51 11.00 11.01 8.08
CA ALA A 51 9.83 10.78 7.22
C ALA A 51 10.03 9.61 6.22
N TYR A 52 8.92 8.97 5.85
CA TYR A 52 8.89 7.94 4.82
C TYR A 52 7.75 8.22 3.84
N GLU A 53 8.07 8.20 2.54
CA GLU A 53 7.05 8.33 1.50
C GLU A 53 6.79 6.95 0.86
N LEU A 54 5.53 6.54 0.87
CA LEU A 54 5.04 5.30 0.24
C LEU A 54 3.99 5.67 -0.81
N GLU A 55 4.03 5.02 -1.97
CA GLU A 55 2.97 5.10 -2.97
C GLU A 55 2.34 3.71 -3.12
N VAL A 56 1.07 3.60 -2.74
CA VAL A 56 0.30 2.36 -2.84
C VAL A 56 -0.63 2.45 -4.05
N GLN A 57 -0.65 1.42 -4.88
CA GLN A 57 -1.59 1.25 -5.98
C GLN A 57 -2.65 0.21 -5.60
N SER A 58 -3.92 0.59 -5.71
CA SER A 58 -5.07 -0.32 -5.68
C SER A 58 -5.47 -0.64 -7.12
N ARG A 59 -5.58 -1.92 -7.48
CA ARG A 59 -6.02 -2.38 -8.80
C ARG A 59 -7.16 -3.38 -8.67
N ASP A 60 -8.21 -3.21 -9.45
CA ASP A 60 -9.34 -4.15 -9.50
C ASP A 60 -9.07 -5.34 -10.45
N GLY A 61 -9.99 -6.31 -10.48
CA GLY A 61 -9.94 -7.43 -11.41
C GLY A 61 -10.14 -7.06 -12.89
N GLY A 62 -10.62 -5.84 -13.17
CA GLY A 62 -10.82 -5.29 -14.52
C GLY A 62 -9.61 -4.55 -15.09
N GLY A 63 -8.56 -4.35 -14.29
CA GLY A 63 -7.33 -3.65 -14.67
C GLY A 63 -7.37 -2.13 -14.44
N LEU A 64 -8.46 -1.58 -13.90
CA LEU A 64 -8.48 -0.19 -13.43
C LEU A 64 -7.66 -0.10 -12.15
N PHE A 65 -6.99 1.03 -11.98
CA PHE A 65 -6.16 1.26 -10.80
C PHE A 65 -6.20 2.70 -10.36
N ASP A 66 -5.98 2.91 -9.07
CA ASP A 66 -5.76 4.20 -8.44
C ASP A 66 -4.49 4.14 -7.59
N THR A 67 -3.92 5.29 -7.25
CA THR A 67 -2.70 5.42 -6.48
C THR A 67 -2.87 6.42 -5.34
N ALA A 68 -2.40 6.06 -4.15
CA ALA A 68 -2.40 6.89 -2.97
C ALA A 68 -0.98 7.11 -2.45
N LYS A 69 -0.63 8.37 -2.15
CA LYS A 69 0.61 8.73 -1.46
C LYS A 69 0.39 8.73 0.05
N ILE A 70 1.33 8.15 0.78
CA ILE A 70 1.37 8.08 2.25
C ILE A 70 2.68 8.73 2.69
N THR A 71 2.59 9.69 3.60
CA THR A 71 3.68 10.51 4.14
C THR A 71 3.53 10.63 5.64
#